data_AF-A0A7Y5DFU6-F1
#
_entry.id   AF-A0A7Y5DFU6-F1
#
_cell.length_a   1.000
_cell.length_b   1.000
_cell.length_c   1.000
_cell.angle_alpha   90.00
_cell.angle_beta   90.00
_cell.angle_gamma   90.00
#
_symmetry.space_group_name_H-M   'P 1'
#
loop_
_entity.id
_entity.type
_entity.pdbx_description
1 polymer ?
#
loop_
_entity_poly.entity_id
_entity_poly.type
_entity_poly.pdbx_seq_one_letter_code
_entity_poly.pdbx_strand_id
1 'polypeptide(L)'
;MMETDTVPLNEPQPPQSWWRATDAPPPVGIYPGRFSPRITLLAALFLVGALAMVVWLSASSSKLERVEAPEQALSLMVSRTMDVHEGLKRARPWEQWLFTWASGDREAEQTHAIEWYRELARVSADPVVPLQLAILQAEAGHVSQALLSAHDWAEAEDPLPQFADLVMAAYGEGPVHDADRYVAWQAELAELLPAGWFYDRLAEGLA
;
A
#
# COMPACT_ATOMS: atom_id res chain seq x y z
N MET A 1 65.21 21.72 77.71
CA MET A 1 65.15 22.73 76.64
C MET A 1 63.76 22.59 76.04
N MET A 2 62.92 23.58 76.29
CA MET A 2 61.50 23.60 75.87
C MET A 2 61.45 23.95 74.38
N GLU A 3 60.84 23.11 73.56
CA GLU A 3 60.56 23.46 72.16
C GLU A 3 59.07 23.22 71.86
N THR A 4 58.35 24.33 72.02
CA THR A 4 57.13 24.79 71.37
C THR A 4 56.42 23.86 70.38
N ASP A 5 55.16 23.60 70.70
CA ASP A 5 54.09 23.20 69.80
C ASP A 5 54.10 24.03 68.51
N THR A 6 54.14 23.35 67.36
CA THR A 6 53.68 23.90 66.09
C THR A 6 52.55 23.02 65.60
N VAL A 7 51.32 23.44 65.88
CA VAL A 7 50.12 22.90 65.24
C VAL A 7 50.18 23.32 63.77
N PRO A 8 50.31 22.40 62.79
CA PRO A 8 50.15 22.79 61.40
C PRO A 8 48.68 23.16 61.17
N LEU A 9 48.46 24.38 60.69
CA LEU A 9 47.18 24.84 60.16
C LEU A 9 46.64 23.79 59.18
N ASN A 10 45.48 23.23 59.52
CA ASN A 10 44.74 22.31 58.68
C ASN A 10 44.40 23.01 57.36
N GLU A 11 45.10 22.68 56.27
CA GLU A 11 44.70 23.13 54.94
C GLU A 11 43.30 22.59 54.62
N PRO A 12 42.40 23.40 54.04
CA PRO A 12 41.08 22.92 53.66
C PRO A 12 41.24 21.85 52.57
N GLN A 13 40.97 20.59 52.91
CA GLN A 13 40.91 19.51 51.93
C GLN A 13 39.96 19.92 50.79
N PRO A 14 40.38 19.77 49.51
CA PRO A 14 39.49 20.06 48.39
C PRO A 14 38.26 19.17 48.50
N PRO A 15 37.06 19.66 48.18
CA PRO A 15 35.81 18.95 48.40
C PRO A 15 35.86 17.61 47.66
N GLN A 16 35.97 16.51 48.43
CA GLN A 16 35.88 15.17 47.89
C GLN A 16 34.48 15.01 47.29
N SER A 17 34.47 14.87 45.99
CA SER A 17 33.27 14.76 45.22
C SER A 17 32.57 13.43 45.51
N TRP A 18 31.38 13.51 46.09
CA TRP A 18 30.54 12.40 46.57
C TRP A 18 30.32 11.24 45.57
N TRP A 19 30.53 11.46 44.26
CA TRP A 19 30.45 10.41 43.23
C TRP A 19 31.67 9.49 43.14
N ARG A 20 32.76 9.76 43.88
CA ARG A 20 33.92 8.84 44.00
C ARG A 20 33.84 7.89 45.20
N ALA A 21 32.89 8.11 46.11
CA ALA A 21 32.74 7.33 47.34
C ALA A 21 31.89 6.05 47.15
N THR A 22 31.28 5.87 45.97
CA THR A 22 30.67 4.59 45.61
C THR A 22 31.76 3.65 45.12
N ASP A 23 31.92 2.51 45.81
CA ASP A 23 32.57 1.28 45.33
C ASP A 23 31.83 0.75 44.08
N ALA A 24 31.77 1.57 43.02
CA ALA A 24 31.29 1.16 41.74
C ALA A 24 32.28 0.10 41.22
N PRO A 25 31.80 -1.09 40.81
CA PRO A 25 32.67 -2.09 40.22
C PRO A 25 33.47 -1.44 39.08
N PRO A 26 34.74 -1.83 38.87
CA PRO A 26 35.59 -1.22 37.85
C PRO A 26 34.83 -1.19 36.53
N PRO A 27 35.00 -0.11 35.72
CA PRO A 27 34.26 0.05 34.48
C PRO A 27 34.33 -1.26 33.71
N VAL A 28 33.15 -1.87 33.50
CA VAL A 28 33.00 -3.11 32.72
C VAL A 28 33.83 -2.91 31.47
N GLY A 29 34.89 -3.72 31.34
CA GLY A 29 35.90 -3.54 30.31
C GLY A 29 35.26 -3.37 28.95
N ILE A 30 35.94 -2.64 28.06
CA ILE A 30 35.58 -2.53 26.64
C ILE A 30 35.23 -3.94 26.17
N TYR A 31 33.95 -4.24 25.98
CA TYR A 31 33.54 -5.50 25.35
C TYR A 31 34.17 -5.44 23.95
N PRO A 32 35.15 -6.31 23.60
CA PRO A 32 35.44 -6.49 22.20
C PRO A 32 34.23 -7.25 21.66
N GLY A 33 33.21 -6.50 21.23
CA GLY A 33 32.05 -7.03 20.52
C GLY A 33 32.53 -7.59 19.19
N ARG A 34 33.21 -8.74 19.24
CA ARG A 34 33.58 -9.55 18.10
C ARG A 34 32.30 -10.24 17.67
N PHE A 35 31.42 -9.49 17.02
CA PHE A 35 30.39 -10.08 16.19
C PHE A 35 31.10 -11.02 15.24
N SER A 36 30.90 -12.33 15.42
CA SER A 36 31.54 -13.31 14.57
C SER A 36 30.95 -13.14 13.17
N PRO A 37 31.74 -12.69 12.17
CA PRO A 37 31.21 -12.44 10.83
C PRO A 37 30.61 -13.72 10.23
N ARG A 38 31.07 -14.90 10.69
CA ARG A 38 30.54 -16.20 10.30
C ARG A 38 29.14 -16.46 10.85
N ILE A 39 28.87 -16.06 12.11
CA ILE A 39 27.54 -16.21 12.71
C ILE A 39 26.56 -15.25 12.03
N THR A 40 26.98 -14.01 11.77
CA THR A 40 26.18 -13.05 11.02
C THR A 40 25.89 -13.54 9.60
N LEU A 41 26.88 -14.13 8.91
CA LEU A 41 26.70 -14.68 7.57
C LEU A 41 25.76 -15.89 7.57
N LEU A 42 25.87 -16.79 8.54
CA LEU A 42 24.94 -17.91 8.70
C LEU A 42 23.52 -17.45 9.02
N ALA A 43 23.36 -16.46 9.89
CA ALA A 43 22.05 -15.87 10.19
C ALA A 43 21.45 -15.18 8.97
N ALA A 44 22.26 -14.44 8.19
CA ALA A 44 21.83 -13.81 6.95
C ALA A 44 21.41 -14.84 5.89
N LEU A 45 22.20 -15.91 5.68
CA LEU A 45 21.84 -16.99 4.77
C LEU A 45 20.59 -17.74 5.21
N PHE A 46 20.45 -18.00 6.51
CA PHE A 46 19.26 -18.62 7.06
C PHE A 46 18.02 -17.74 6.85
N LEU A 47 18.14 -16.44 7.09
CA LEU A 47 17.07 -15.47 6.86
C LEU A 47 16.67 -15.42 5.38
N VAL A 48 17.65 -15.29 4.48
CA VAL A 48 17.41 -15.29 3.03
C VAL A 48 16.79 -16.61 2.57
N GLY A 49 17.28 -17.74 3.07
CA GLY A 49 16.73 -19.06 2.76
C GLY A 49 15.30 -19.25 3.27
N ALA A 50 14.99 -18.78 4.48
CA ALA A 50 13.64 -18.81 5.03
C ALA A 50 12.68 -17.93 4.23
N LEU A 51 13.11 -16.71 3.88
CA LEU A 51 12.33 -15.82 3.00
C LEU A 51 12.12 -16.43 1.62
N ALA A 52 13.16 -16.98 1.00
CA ALA A 52 13.06 -17.66 -0.29
C ALA A 52 12.11 -18.87 -0.22
N MET A 53 12.14 -19.63 0.87
CA MET A 53 11.23 -20.76 1.09
C MET A 53 9.78 -20.29 1.25
N VAL A 54 9.53 -19.20 1.98
CA VAL A 54 8.19 -18.62 2.12
C VAL A 54 7.67 -18.12 0.77
N VAL A 55 8.50 -17.43 -0.01
CA VAL A 55 8.16 -16.99 -1.37
C VAL A 55 7.88 -18.19 -2.27
N TRP A 56 8.71 -19.23 -2.20
CA TRP A 56 8.54 -20.46 -2.96
C TRP A 56 7.26 -21.22 -2.60
N LEU A 57 6.95 -21.36 -1.31
CA LEU A 57 5.72 -21.97 -0.82
C LEU A 57 4.48 -21.16 -1.23
N SER A 58 4.57 -19.84 -1.18
CA SER A 58 3.52 -18.94 -1.65
C SER A 58 3.28 -19.10 -3.15
N ALA A 59 4.35 -19.14 -3.96
CA ALA A 59 4.29 -19.29 -5.41
C ALA A 59 3.89 -20.71 -5.87
N SER A 60 4.21 -21.75 -5.09
CA SER A 60 3.85 -23.15 -5.37
C SER A 60 2.46 -23.54 -4.85
N SER A 61 1.81 -22.68 -4.06
CA SER A 61 0.40 -22.88 -3.72
C SER A 61 -0.46 -22.56 -4.94
N SER A 62 -0.98 -23.61 -5.57
CA SER A 62 -1.95 -23.55 -6.67
C SER A 62 -3.18 -22.72 -6.26
N LYS A 63 -3.17 -21.43 -6.60
CA LYS A 63 -4.32 -20.53 -6.49
C LYS A 63 -5.28 -20.65 -7.68
N LEU A 64 -4.94 -21.46 -8.68
CA LEU A 64 -5.74 -21.63 -9.90
C LEU A 64 -6.84 -22.69 -9.78
N GLU A 65 -6.83 -23.50 -8.72
CA GLU A 65 -7.81 -24.59 -8.54
C GLU A 65 -8.90 -24.26 -7.49
N ARG A 66 -8.87 -23.05 -6.88
CA ARG A 66 -9.78 -22.67 -5.77
C ARG A 66 -10.51 -21.34 -5.95
N VAL A 67 -10.29 -20.58 -7.02
CA VAL A 67 -10.98 -19.31 -7.19
C VAL A 67 -12.21 -19.54 -8.06
N GLU A 68 -13.32 -19.77 -7.39
CA GLU A 68 -14.65 -20.04 -7.99
C GLU A 68 -15.23 -18.79 -8.71
N ALA A 69 -14.60 -17.62 -8.54
CA ALA A 69 -14.88 -16.36 -9.24
C ALA A 69 -13.62 -15.48 -9.36
N PRO A 70 -12.76 -15.67 -10.39
CA PRO A 70 -11.53 -14.88 -10.59
C PRO A 70 -11.80 -13.38 -10.68
N GLU A 71 -12.98 -12.98 -11.13
CA GLU A 71 -13.47 -11.61 -11.23
C GLU A 71 -13.57 -10.95 -9.84
N GLN A 72 -14.13 -11.66 -8.88
CA GLN A 72 -14.29 -11.16 -7.50
C GLN A 72 -12.94 -11.09 -6.78
N ALA A 73 -12.04 -12.04 -7.04
CA ALA A 73 -10.71 -12.02 -6.44
C ALA A 73 -9.85 -10.86 -6.99
N LEU A 74 -9.91 -10.61 -8.30
CA LEU A 74 -9.16 -9.54 -8.94
C LEU A 74 -9.73 -8.16 -8.55
N SER A 75 -11.05 -7.99 -8.53
CA SER A 75 -11.69 -6.75 -8.07
C SER A 75 -11.35 -6.43 -6.63
N LEU A 76 -11.41 -7.40 -5.72
CA LEU A 76 -11.03 -7.18 -4.32
C LEU A 76 -9.54 -6.87 -4.15
N MET A 77 -8.66 -7.57 -4.88
CA MET A 77 -7.22 -7.32 -4.81
C MET A 77 -6.88 -5.92 -5.32
N VAL A 78 -7.38 -5.55 -6.50
CA VAL A 78 -7.08 -4.27 -7.15
C VAL A 78 -7.75 -3.11 -6.39
N SER A 79 -8.98 -3.28 -5.91
CA SER A 79 -9.59 -2.29 -5.02
C SER A 79 -8.73 -2.06 -3.79
N ARG A 80 -8.33 -3.13 -3.10
CA ARG A 80 -7.51 -3.01 -1.89
C ARG A 80 -6.15 -2.36 -2.16
N THR A 81 -5.48 -2.69 -3.27
CA THR A 81 -4.20 -2.05 -3.60
C THR A 81 -4.41 -0.59 -3.94
N MET A 82 -5.41 -0.23 -4.74
CA MET A 82 -5.68 1.16 -5.11
C MET A 82 -6.14 2.02 -3.93
N ASP A 83 -6.93 1.46 -3.00
CA ASP A 83 -7.34 2.14 -1.75
C ASP A 83 -6.14 2.48 -0.87
N VAL A 84 -5.16 1.57 -0.76
CA VAL A 84 -3.91 1.83 -0.03
C VAL A 84 -3.11 2.94 -0.72
N HIS A 85 -3.02 2.89 -2.04
CA HIS A 85 -2.36 3.91 -2.85
C HIS A 85 -3.03 5.29 -2.75
N GLU A 86 -4.35 5.34 -2.58
CA GLU A 86 -5.08 6.59 -2.38
C GLU A 86 -4.94 7.12 -0.96
N GLY A 87 -5.01 6.25 0.05
CA GLY A 87 -4.69 6.60 1.44
C GLY A 87 -3.31 7.22 1.58
N LEU A 88 -2.33 6.74 0.78
CA LEU A 88 -0.99 7.30 0.73
C LEU A 88 -0.92 8.71 0.15
N LYS A 89 -1.85 9.13 -0.72
CA LYS A 89 -1.91 10.54 -1.16
C LYS A 89 -2.18 11.49 0.01
N ARG A 90 -2.88 11.01 1.05
CA ARG A 90 -3.16 11.77 2.29
C ARG A 90 -2.14 11.52 3.41
N ALA A 91 -1.21 10.58 3.21
CA ALA A 91 -0.20 10.17 4.18
C ALA A 91 0.97 11.17 4.26
N ARG A 92 1.79 11.04 5.31
CA ARG A 92 2.96 11.92 5.49
C ARG A 92 4.03 11.60 4.43
N PRO A 93 4.88 12.56 4.05
CA PRO A 93 5.90 12.35 3.00
C PRO A 93 6.87 11.19 3.26
N TRP A 94 7.16 10.89 4.54
CA TRP A 94 8.02 9.77 4.91
C TRP A 94 7.33 8.41 4.74
N GLU A 95 6.00 8.33 4.89
CA GLU A 95 5.19 7.13 4.66
C GLU A 95 5.12 6.83 3.16
N GLN A 96 4.98 7.89 2.35
CA GLN A 96 5.05 7.80 0.88
C GLN A 96 6.42 7.28 0.42
N TRP A 97 7.51 7.81 0.98
CA TRP A 97 8.87 7.37 0.63
C TRP A 97 9.16 5.91 1.01
N LEU A 98 8.69 5.46 2.17
CA LEU A 98 8.84 4.07 2.58
C LEU A 98 8.06 3.13 1.66
N PHE A 99 6.86 3.53 1.24
CA PHE A 99 6.03 2.72 0.38
C PHE A 99 6.57 2.63 -1.06
N THR A 100 7.05 3.73 -1.64
CA THR A 100 7.67 3.69 -2.99
C THR A 100 8.91 2.81 -3.02
N TRP A 101 9.66 2.75 -1.92
CA TRP A 101 10.81 1.84 -1.79
C TRP A 101 10.40 0.35 -1.68
N ALA A 102 9.27 0.06 -1.03
CA ALA A 102 8.82 -1.31 -0.77
C ALA A 102 7.97 -1.92 -1.90
N SER A 103 7.10 -1.13 -2.51
CA SER A 103 6.06 -1.61 -3.45
C SER A 103 6.48 -1.45 -4.92
N GLY A 104 7.42 -0.55 -5.23
CA GLY A 104 7.80 -0.25 -6.60
C GLY A 104 6.98 0.89 -7.20
N ASP A 105 7.08 1.05 -8.52
CA ASP A 105 6.48 2.17 -9.24
C ASP A 105 4.97 2.00 -9.43
N ARG A 106 4.20 2.99 -8.99
CA ARG A 106 2.74 3.00 -9.00
C ARG A 106 2.16 2.92 -10.42
N GLU A 107 2.82 3.55 -11.40
CA GLU A 107 2.37 3.52 -12.79
C GLU A 107 2.51 2.12 -13.40
N ALA A 108 3.59 1.41 -13.05
CA ALA A 108 3.80 0.03 -13.46
C ALA A 108 2.74 -0.92 -12.87
N GLU A 109 2.38 -0.75 -11.59
CA GLU A 109 1.32 -1.56 -10.96
C GLU A 109 -0.06 -1.35 -11.61
N GLN A 110 -0.42 -0.10 -11.92
CA GLN A 110 -1.67 0.22 -12.63
C GLN A 110 -1.69 -0.38 -14.04
N THR A 111 -0.57 -0.33 -14.76
CA THR A 111 -0.45 -0.91 -16.10
C THR A 111 -0.66 -2.43 -16.07
N HIS A 112 -0.04 -3.13 -15.12
CA HIS A 112 -0.26 -4.57 -14.95
C HIS A 112 -1.71 -4.91 -14.58
N ALA A 113 -2.36 -4.10 -13.74
CA ALA A 113 -3.77 -4.29 -13.43
C ALA A 113 -4.65 -4.19 -14.69
N ILE A 114 -4.40 -3.21 -15.56
CA ILE A 114 -5.11 -3.07 -16.85
C ILE A 114 -4.88 -4.29 -17.74
N GLU A 115 -3.65 -4.79 -17.82
CA GLU A 115 -3.34 -6.00 -18.61
C GLU A 115 -4.09 -7.23 -18.10
N TRP A 116 -4.10 -7.45 -16.78
CA TRP A 116 -4.86 -8.55 -16.17
C TRP A 116 -6.36 -8.43 -16.41
N TYR A 117 -6.93 -7.23 -16.30
CA TYR A 117 -8.35 -7.02 -16.62
C TYR A 117 -8.66 -7.21 -18.11
N ARG A 118 -7.75 -6.86 -19.02
CA ARG A 118 -7.90 -7.15 -20.46
C ARG A 118 -7.83 -8.63 -20.77
N GLU A 119 -7.02 -9.39 -20.04
CA GLU A 119 -6.98 -10.85 -20.15
C GLU A 119 -8.26 -11.47 -19.60
N LEU A 120 -8.71 -10.99 -18.44
CA LEU A 120 -9.94 -11.47 -17.81
C LEU A 120 -11.17 -11.19 -18.68
N ALA A 121 -11.30 -9.99 -19.24
CA ALA A 121 -12.40 -9.61 -20.13
C ALA A 121 -12.49 -10.47 -21.41
N ARG A 122 -11.39 -11.12 -21.82
CA ARG A 122 -11.38 -12.03 -22.98
C ARG A 122 -11.92 -13.43 -22.65
N VAL A 123 -11.94 -13.81 -21.38
CA VAL A 123 -12.28 -15.19 -20.95
C VAL A 123 -13.55 -15.22 -20.10
N SER A 124 -13.82 -14.13 -19.37
CA SER A 124 -14.99 -14.00 -18.52
C SER A 124 -16.22 -13.56 -19.32
N ALA A 125 -17.38 -14.14 -18.97
CA ALA A 125 -18.67 -13.73 -19.49
C ALA A 125 -19.38 -12.72 -18.57
N ASP A 126 -18.73 -12.29 -17.48
CA ASP A 126 -19.30 -11.33 -16.53
C ASP A 126 -19.29 -9.90 -17.13
N PRO A 127 -20.45 -9.26 -17.30
CA PRO A 127 -20.54 -7.92 -17.88
C PRO A 127 -19.93 -6.82 -16.99
N VAL A 128 -19.69 -7.09 -15.70
CA VAL A 128 -19.07 -6.13 -14.77
C VAL A 128 -17.56 -5.98 -15.01
N VAL A 129 -16.90 -7.00 -15.57
CA VAL A 129 -15.45 -6.98 -15.86
C VAL A 129 -15.10 -5.89 -16.90
N PRO A 130 -15.82 -5.77 -18.04
CA PRO A 130 -15.66 -4.64 -18.95
C PRO A 130 -15.80 -3.27 -18.26
N LEU A 131 -16.80 -3.09 -17.38
CA LEU A 131 -17.01 -1.84 -16.64
C LEU A 131 -15.81 -1.51 -15.74
N GLN A 132 -15.32 -2.47 -14.95
CA GLN A 132 -14.14 -2.29 -14.09
C GLN A 132 -12.89 -1.96 -14.91
N LEU A 133 -12.72 -2.57 -16.09
CA LEU A 133 -11.63 -2.24 -17.00
C LEU A 133 -11.72 -0.80 -17.52
N ALA A 134 -12.91 -0.31 -17.88
CA ALA A 134 -13.09 1.06 -18.35
C ALA A 134 -12.78 2.09 -17.25
N ILE A 135 -13.22 1.84 -16.01
CA ILE A 135 -12.88 2.68 -14.84
C ILE A 135 -11.34 2.74 -14.66
N LEU A 136 -10.66 1.58 -14.66
CA LEU A 136 -9.19 1.55 -14.53
C LEU A 136 -8.47 2.29 -15.66
N GLN A 137 -8.95 2.16 -16.90
CA GLN A 137 -8.37 2.87 -18.04
C GLN A 137 -8.56 4.39 -17.91
N ALA A 138 -9.76 4.85 -17.51
CA ALA A 138 -10.02 6.26 -17.31
C ALA A 138 -9.12 6.85 -16.21
N GLU A 139 -9.02 6.18 -15.06
CA GLU A 139 -8.18 6.62 -13.93
C GLU A 139 -6.67 6.58 -14.25
N ALA A 140 -6.23 5.69 -15.14
CA ALA A 140 -4.86 5.65 -15.65
C ALA A 140 -4.57 6.72 -16.72
N GLY A 141 -5.54 7.58 -17.04
CA GLY A 141 -5.40 8.66 -18.04
C GLY A 141 -5.74 8.23 -19.48
N HIS A 142 -6.24 7.02 -19.69
CA HIS A 142 -6.72 6.50 -20.98
C HIS A 142 -8.23 6.74 -21.16
N VAL A 143 -8.70 7.94 -20.81
CA VAL A 143 -10.14 8.30 -20.82
C VAL A 143 -10.78 8.10 -22.19
N SER A 144 -10.09 8.47 -23.28
CA SER A 144 -10.61 8.26 -24.64
C SER A 144 -10.86 6.78 -24.96
N GLN A 145 -10.08 5.87 -24.40
CA GLN A 145 -10.28 4.43 -24.59
C GLN A 145 -11.46 3.90 -23.78
N ALA A 146 -11.66 4.42 -22.56
CA ALA A 146 -12.83 4.12 -21.74
C ALA A 146 -14.14 4.60 -22.40
N LEU A 147 -14.15 5.84 -22.93
CA LEU A 147 -15.31 6.39 -23.63
C LEU A 147 -15.60 5.68 -24.96
N LEU A 148 -14.56 5.25 -25.69
CA LEU A 148 -14.74 4.45 -26.90
C LEU A 148 -15.39 3.10 -26.56
N SER A 149 -14.93 2.43 -25.51
CA SER A 149 -15.51 1.17 -25.06
C SER A 149 -16.97 1.34 -24.63
N ALA A 150 -17.29 2.43 -23.93
CA ALA A 150 -18.66 2.78 -23.58
C ALA A 150 -19.53 3.01 -24.81
N HIS A 151 -19.01 3.66 -25.85
CA HIS A 151 -19.76 3.84 -27.10
C HIS A 151 -20.07 2.50 -27.79
N ASP A 152 -19.12 1.57 -27.81
CA ASP A 152 -19.32 0.23 -28.38
C ASP A 152 -20.38 -0.57 -27.61
N TRP A 153 -20.50 -0.33 -26.30
CA TRP A 153 -21.49 -0.99 -25.43
C TRP A 153 -22.92 -0.47 -25.61
N ALA A 154 -23.11 0.73 -26.16
CA ALA A 154 -24.43 1.31 -26.37
C ALA A 154 -25.30 0.49 -27.34
N GLU A 155 -24.68 -0.26 -28.26
CA GLU A 155 -25.37 -1.14 -29.21
C GLU A 155 -25.37 -2.62 -28.77
N ALA A 156 -24.77 -2.94 -27.63
CA ALA A 156 -24.65 -4.30 -27.13
C ALA A 156 -25.90 -4.77 -26.35
N GLU A 157 -25.94 -6.07 -26.02
CA GLU A 157 -27.01 -6.62 -25.18
C GLU A 157 -26.93 -6.12 -23.73
N ASP A 158 -28.08 -6.05 -23.06
CA ASP A 158 -28.17 -5.71 -21.65
C ASP A 158 -27.25 -6.61 -20.80
N PRO A 159 -26.54 -6.08 -19.78
CA PRO A 159 -26.67 -4.74 -19.19
C PRO A 159 -25.65 -3.69 -19.70
N LEU A 160 -24.90 -3.99 -20.77
CA LEU A 160 -23.79 -3.15 -21.24
C LEU A 160 -24.19 -1.70 -21.61
N PRO A 161 -25.36 -1.42 -22.21
CA PRO A 161 -25.79 -0.04 -22.47
C PRO A 161 -25.94 0.82 -21.21
N GLN A 162 -26.38 0.21 -20.10
CA GLN A 162 -26.51 0.93 -18.81
C GLN A 162 -25.11 1.30 -18.26
N PHE A 163 -24.14 0.41 -18.42
CA PHE A 163 -22.75 0.67 -18.03
C PHE A 163 -22.10 1.74 -18.90
N ALA A 164 -22.46 1.80 -20.18
CA ALA A 164 -22.02 2.87 -21.08
C ALA A 164 -22.47 4.24 -20.56
N ASP A 165 -23.74 4.36 -20.19
CA ASP A 165 -24.30 5.61 -19.66
C ASP A 165 -23.57 6.07 -18.39
N LEU A 166 -23.27 5.14 -17.47
CA LEU A 166 -22.50 5.43 -16.25
C LEU A 166 -21.08 5.94 -16.56
N VAL A 167 -20.35 5.26 -17.45
CA VAL A 167 -18.98 5.65 -17.83
C VAL A 167 -18.97 6.99 -18.56
N MET A 168 -19.94 7.21 -19.48
CA MET A 168 -20.09 8.46 -20.21
C MET A 168 -20.46 9.62 -19.27
N ALA A 169 -21.31 9.39 -18.27
CA ALA A 169 -21.69 10.41 -17.29
C ALA A 169 -20.51 10.77 -16.36
N ALA A 170 -19.70 9.80 -15.94
CA ALA A 170 -18.62 10.02 -14.99
C ALA A 170 -17.32 10.56 -15.61
N TYR A 171 -17.02 10.17 -16.86
CA TYR A 171 -15.74 10.49 -17.51
C TYR A 171 -15.89 11.29 -18.81
N GLY A 172 -17.13 11.55 -19.26
CA GLY A 172 -17.41 12.36 -20.44
C GLY A 172 -17.24 13.87 -20.21
N GLU A 173 -17.36 14.64 -21.29
CA GLU A 173 -17.26 16.10 -21.20
C GLU A 173 -18.54 16.71 -20.60
N GLY A 174 -18.43 17.16 -19.35
CA GLY A 174 -19.38 18.08 -18.71
C GLY A 174 -20.13 17.46 -17.52
N PRO A 175 -20.27 18.19 -16.39
CA PRO A 175 -20.94 17.63 -15.23
C PRO A 175 -22.43 17.47 -15.53
N VAL A 176 -22.98 16.28 -15.27
CA VAL A 176 -24.42 16.02 -15.38
C VAL A 176 -25.11 16.70 -14.20
N HIS A 177 -25.56 17.95 -14.40
CA HIS A 177 -26.29 18.72 -13.39
C HIS A 177 -27.77 18.25 -13.28
N ASP A 178 -27.99 16.97 -13.06
CA ASP A 178 -29.32 16.38 -12.88
C ASP A 178 -29.33 15.56 -11.58
N ALA A 179 -29.80 16.19 -10.50
CA ALA A 179 -29.80 15.61 -9.16
C ALA A 179 -30.68 14.35 -9.06
N ASP A 180 -31.76 14.27 -9.84
CA ASP A 180 -32.65 13.12 -9.86
C ASP A 180 -31.97 11.92 -10.56
N ARG A 181 -31.22 12.17 -11.64
CA ARG A 181 -30.37 11.14 -12.27
C ARG A 181 -29.22 10.70 -11.40
N TYR A 182 -28.57 11.62 -10.68
CA TYR A 182 -27.49 11.27 -9.77
C TYR A 182 -27.93 10.27 -8.71
N VAL A 183 -29.11 10.47 -8.09
CA VAL A 183 -29.67 9.54 -7.12
C VAL A 183 -29.97 8.18 -7.74
N ALA A 184 -30.51 8.15 -8.97
CA ALA A 184 -30.77 6.92 -9.70
C ALA A 184 -29.47 6.14 -9.97
N TRP A 185 -28.43 6.81 -10.47
CA TRP A 185 -27.13 6.19 -10.72
C TRP A 185 -26.44 5.73 -9.45
N GLN A 186 -26.54 6.47 -8.34
CA GLN A 186 -26.00 6.01 -7.05
C GLN A 186 -26.64 4.71 -6.57
N ALA A 187 -27.97 4.57 -6.73
CA ALA A 187 -28.66 3.34 -6.39
C ALA A 187 -28.20 2.17 -7.28
N GLU A 188 -28.10 2.42 -8.59
CA GLU A 188 -27.62 1.43 -9.58
C GLU A 188 -26.18 0.98 -9.28
N LEU A 189 -25.27 1.91 -8.97
CA LEU A 189 -23.90 1.61 -8.59
C LEU A 189 -23.79 0.73 -7.35
N ALA A 190 -24.62 1.00 -6.34
CA ALA A 190 -24.61 0.24 -5.09
C ALA A 190 -25.10 -1.21 -5.27
N GLU A 191 -25.91 -1.47 -6.30
CA GLU A 191 -26.35 -2.82 -6.66
C GLU A 191 -25.30 -3.56 -7.51
N LEU A 192 -24.57 -2.84 -8.37
CA LEU A 192 -23.63 -3.41 -9.33
C LEU A 192 -22.23 -3.68 -8.77
N LEU A 193 -21.69 -2.73 -8.00
CA LEU A 193 -20.31 -2.77 -7.52
C LEU A 193 -20.28 -2.92 -6.00
N PRO A 194 -19.44 -3.83 -5.47
CA PRO A 194 -19.18 -3.86 -4.05
C PRO A 194 -18.53 -2.55 -3.62
N ALA A 195 -18.86 -2.09 -2.41
CA ALA A 195 -18.24 -0.91 -1.82
C ALA A 195 -16.70 -1.07 -1.79
N GLY A 196 -16.01 -0.10 -2.37
CA GLY A 196 -14.55 -0.09 -2.54
C GLY A 196 -14.13 0.92 -3.60
N TRP A 197 -12.85 0.87 -3.98
CA TRP A 197 -12.22 1.84 -4.87
C TRP A 197 -13.00 2.11 -6.17
N PHE A 198 -13.47 1.06 -6.86
CA PHE A 198 -14.21 1.20 -8.12
C PHE A 198 -15.52 1.97 -7.94
N TYR A 199 -16.25 1.70 -6.86
CA TYR A 199 -17.48 2.41 -6.50
C TYR A 199 -17.16 3.88 -6.19
N ASP A 200 -16.15 4.13 -5.36
CA ASP A 200 -15.77 5.48 -4.93
C ASP A 200 -15.34 6.36 -6.11
N ARG A 201 -14.57 5.81 -7.05
CA ARG A 201 -14.12 6.52 -8.26
C ARG A 201 -15.27 6.90 -9.16
N LEU A 202 -16.17 5.95 -9.42
CA LEU A 202 -17.30 6.17 -10.31
C LEU A 202 -18.31 7.14 -9.66
N ALA A 203 -18.53 7.05 -8.34
CA ALA A 203 -19.36 7.99 -7.59
C ALA A 203 -18.75 9.41 -7.54
N GLU A 204 -17.42 9.53 -7.44
CA GLU A 204 -16.71 10.82 -7.50
C GLU A 204 -16.83 11.46 -8.90
N GLY A 205 -16.75 10.66 -9.98
CA GLY A 205 -16.93 11.16 -11.34
C GLY A 205 -18.35 11.61 -11.67
N LEU A 206 -19.36 11.06 -11.00
CA LEU A 206 -20.76 11.44 -11.19
C LEU A 206 -21.20 12.68 -10.38
N ALA A 207 -20.43 13.10 -9.37
CA ALA A 207 -20.77 14.17 -8.43
C ALA A 207 -20.41 15.57 -8.94
#